data_AF-A0A4P7LH84-F1
#
_entry.id   AF-A0A4P7LH84-F1
#
_cell.length_a   1.000
_cell.length_b   1.000
_cell.length_c   1.000
_cell.angle_alpha   90.00
_cell.angle_beta   90.00
_cell.angle_gamma   90.00
#
_symmetry.space_group_name_H-M   'P 1'
#
loop_
_entity.id
_entity.type
_entity.pdbx_description
1 polymer ?
#
loop_
_entity_poly.entity_id
_entity_poly.type
_entity_poly.pdbx_seq_one_letter_code
_entity_poly.pdbx_strand_id
1 'polypeptide(L)'
;MPDPIPPQADLHQGLPPVIDRNTRVLVLGSFPGAASLAAREYYAHPRNQFWPLMAALTGEPMPALPYAERLVRLLAHRIGVWDVLGACMREGSLDSNIRYPQANDFTRLRQLAPALERIGFNGGTSGRFAPQFAAQGYQTVVLPSSSPAHAARNFEQKLALWRALMA
;
A
#
# COMPACT_ATOMS: atom_id res chain seq x y z
N MET A 1 27.48 22.44 2.43
CA MET A 1 26.43 22.89 3.37
C MET A 1 25.47 21.72 3.54
N PRO A 2 25.07 21.33 4.76
CA PRO A 2 23.97 20.38 4.91
C PRO A 2 22.70 21.00 4.31
N ASP A 3 21.91 20.21 3.59
CA ASP A 3 20.64 20.67 3.04
C ASP A 3 19.76 21.28 4.15
N PRO A 4 19.07 22.40 3.88
CA PRO A 4 18.21 23.03 4.88
C PRO A 4 17.15 22.03 5.33
N ILE A 5 17.03 21.87 6.65
CA ILE A 5 15.95 21.10 7.28
C ILE A 5 14.64 21.73 6.77
N PRO A 6 13.78 20.95 6.09
CA PRO A 6 12.57 21.52 5.53
C PRO A 6 11.65 22.05 6.64
N PRO A 7 10.90 23.13 6.37
CA PRO A 7 9.88 23.61 7.31
C PRO A 7 8.87 22.49 7.60
N GLN A 8 8.62 22.25 8.88
CA GLN A 8 7.74 21.19 9.40
C GLN A 8 6.29 21.24 8.89
N ALA A 9 5.86 22.38 8.33
CA ALA A 9 4.49 22.65 7.89
C ALA A 9 4.02 21.82 6.69
N ASP A 10 4.94 21.30 5.88
CA ASP A 10 4.60 20.55 4.65
C ASP A 10 4.81 19.03 4.78
N LEU A 11 5.07 18.54 5.99
CA LEU A 11 5.29 17.11 6.23
C LEU A 11 3.95 16.37 6.33
N HIS A 12 3.63 15.59 5.30
CA HIS A 12 2.48 14.69 5.32
C HIS A 12 2.82 13.42 6.10
N GLN A 13 1.92 13.03 6.99
CA GLN A 13 1.96 11.76 7.72
C GLN A 13 1.15 10.71 6.99
N GLY A 14 1.68 9.49 6.92
CA GLY A 14 1.00 8.34 6.35
C GLY A 14 -0.12 7.82 7.25
N LEU A 15 -0.73 6.71 6.83
CA LEU A 15 -1.76 6.04 7.59
C LEU A 15 -1.17 4.91 8.46
N PRO A 16 -1.80 4.56 9.59
CA PRO A 16 -1.38 3.43 10.40
C PRO A 16 -1.56 2.11 9.63
N PRO A 17 -0.76 1.07 9.90
CA PRO A 17 -0.93 -0.22 9.26
C PRO A 17 -2.30 -0.83 9.59
N VAL A 18 -2.97 -1.39 8.59
CA VAL A 18 -4.11 -2.29 8.79
C VAL A 18 -3.60 -3.71 8.64
N ILE A 19 -3.18 -4.29 9.76
CA ILE A 19 -2.64 -5.63 9.87
C ILE A 19 -3.08 -6.25 11.19
N ASP A 20 -3.12 -7.57 11.25
CA ASP A 20 -3.37 -8.33 12.46
C ASP A 20 -2.41 -9.53 12.56
N ARG A 21 -2.53 -10.29 13.66
CA ARG A 21 -1.65 -11.45 13.89
C ARG A 21 -1.80 -12.57 12.86
N ASN A 22 -2.95 -12.63 12.18
CA ASN A 22 -3.29 -13.66 11.20
C ASN A 22 -2.94 -13.27 9.76
N THR A 23 -2.50 -12.03 9.55
CA THR A 23 -2.13 -11.48 8.26
C THR A 23 -0.99 -12.29 7.65
N ARG A 24 -1.22 -12.84 6.45
CA ARG A 24 -0.25 -13.64 5.68
C ARG A 24 0.29 -12.92 4.47
N VAL A 25 -0.51 -12.02 3.90
CA VAL A 25 -0.16 -11.19 2.75
C VAL A 25 -0.27 -9.73 3.17
N LEU A 26 0.76 -8.93 2.92
CA LEU A 26 0.73 -7.48 3.13
C LEU A 26 0.88 -6.75 1.80
N VAL A 27 -0.06 -5.86 1.48
CA VAL A 27 0.08 -4.96 0.32
C VAL A 27 0.69 -3.65 0.78
N LEU A 28 1.83 -3.28 0.21
CA LEU A 28 2.53 -2.02 0.45
C LEU A 28 2.39 -1.06 -0.74
N GLY A 29 1.65 0.03 -0.53
CA GLY A 29 1.67 1.19 -1.42
C GLY A 29 2.93 2.05 -1.23
N SER A 30 3.06 3.11 -2.03
CA SER A 30 4.16 4.09 -1.91
C SER A 30 3.92 5.04 -0.74
N PHE A 31 2.90 5.87 -0.87
CA PHE A 31 2.41 6.80 0.15
C PHE A 31 0.94 7.13 -0.13
N PRO A 32 0.08 7.32 0.89
CA PRO A 32 -1.33 7.63 0.65
C PRO A 32 -1.52 8.88 -0.21
N GLY A 33 -2.39 8.83 -1.20
CA GLY A 33 -2.75 9.99 -2.02
C GLY A 33 -3.52 11.06 -1.24
N ALA A 34 -3.69 12.26 -1.80
CA ALA A 34 -4.41 13.36 -1.13
C ALA A 34 -5.83 12.97 -0.67
N ALA A 35 -6.60 12.25 -1.50
CA ALA A 35 -7.92 11.74 -1.13
C ALA A 35 -7.86 10.75 0.04
N SER A 36 -6.84 9.88 0.06
CA SER A 36 -6.63 8.93 1.16
C SER A 36 -6.24 9.61 2.46
N LEU A 37 -5.41 10.64 2.41
CA LEU A 37 -5.04 11.43 3.59
C LEU A 37 -6.24 12.19 4.14
N ALA A 38 -7.01 12.85 3.27
CA ALA A 38 -8.19 13.62 3.66
C ALA A 38 -9.28 12.73 4.29
N ALA A 39 -9.53 11.55 3.72
CA ALA A 39 -10.50 10.60 4.26
C ALA A 39 -9.96 9.79 5.45
N ARG A 40 -8.63 9.75 5.64
CA ARG A 40 -7.92 8.80 6.49
C ARG A 40 -8.20 7.34 6.12
N GLU A 41 -8.29 7.07 4.82
CA GLU A 41 -8.64 5.76 4.27
C GLU A 41 -7.65 5.32 3.18
N TYR A 42 -7.19 4.08 3.23
CA TYR A 42 -6.41 3.50 2.14
C TYR A 42 -7.20 3.47 0.83
N TYR A 43 -6.56 3.94 -0.24
CA TYR A 43 -7.11 3.93 -1.60
C TYR A 43 -8.49 4.59 -1.76
N ALA A 44 -8.75 5.70 -1.05
CA ALA A 44 -10.03 6.41 -1.04
C ALA A 44 -10.44 7.04 -2.38
N HIS A 45 -9.49 7.29 -3.28
CA HIS A 45 -9.80 7.93 -4.56
C HIS A 45 -10.74 7.03 -5.40
N PRO A 46 -11.91 7.51 -5.87
CA PRO A 46 -12.93 6.65 -6.50
C PRO A 46 -12.47 5.87 -7.73
N ARG A 47 -11.48 6.41 -8.47
CA ARG A 47 -10.88 5.74 -9.63
C ARG A 47 -9.73 4.78 -9.29
N ASN A 48 -9.38 4.61 -8.01
CA ASN A 48 -8.34 3.66 -7.61
C ASN A 48 -8.90 2.24 -7.70
N GLN A 49 -8.15 1.36 -8.36
CA GLN A 49 -8.59 0.00 -8.64
C GLN A 49 -8.27 -1.00 -7.51
N PHE A 50 -7.71 -0.55 -6.38
CA PHE A 50 -7.34 -1.47 -5.29
C PHE A 50 -8.54 -2.26 -4.77
N TRP A 51 -9.64 -1.59 -4.39
CA TRP A 51 -10.83 -2.27 -3.87
C TRP A 51 -11.49 -3.18 -4.91
N PRO A 52 -11.65 -2.76 -6.19
CA PRO A 52 -12.08 -3.67 -7.26
C PRO A 52 -11.16 -4.89 -7.46
N LEU A 53 -9.83 -4.72 -7.38
CA LEU A 53 -8.86 -5.82 -7.49
C LEU A 53 -8.99 -6.79 -6.31
N MET A 54 -9.12 -6.27 -5.08
CA MET A 54 -9.33 -7.11 -3.90
C MET A 54 -10.65 -7.86 -3.97
N ALA A 55 -11.73 -7.22 -4.43
CA ALA A 55 -13.01 -7.89 -4.65
C ALA A 55 -12.90 -9.05 -5.64
N ALA A 56 -12.23 -8.84 -6.77
CA ALA A 56 -12.02 -9.90 -7.76
C ALA A 56 -11.11 -11.04 -7.25
N LEU A 57 -10.17 -10.76 -6.35
CA LEU A 57 -9.28 -11.76 -5.76
C LEU A 57 -9.92 -12.55 -4.60
N THR A 58 -10.85 -11.94 -3.86
CA THR A 58 -11.43 -12.52 -2.64
C THR A 58 -12.86 -13.02 -2.83
N GLY A 59 -13.57 -12.54 -3.86
CA GLY A 59 -15.00 -12.77 -4.04
C GLY A 59 -15.91 -11.87 -3.20
N GLU A 60 -15.34 -10.96 -2.40
CA GLU A 60 -16.10 -10.05 -1.54
C GLU A 60 -16.50 -8.75 -2.28
N PRO A 61 -17.69 -8.18 -2.04
CA PRO A 61 -18.16 -6.97 -2.71
C PRO A 61 -17.53 -5.68 -2.16
N MET A 62 -16.21 -5.66 -1.93
CA MET A 62 -15.51 -4.57 -1.21
C MET A 62 -15.82 -3.15 -1.70
N PRO A 63 -15.88 -2.83 -3.00
CA PRO A 63 -16.21 -1.49 -3.47
C PRO A 63 -17.56 -0.95 -2.97
N ALA A 64 -18.55 -1.83 -2.75
CA ALA A 64 -19.88 -1.46 -2.29
C ALA A 64 -19.96 -1.29 -0.77
N LEU A 65 -18.96 -1.76 -0.02
CA LEU A 65 -18.96 -1.71 1.44
C LEU A 65 -18.43 -0.36 1.96
N PRO A 66 -18.88 0.09 3.15
CA PRO A 66 -18.20 1.15 3.90
C PRO A 66 -16.75 0.78 4.22
N TYR A 67 -15.87 1.77 4.34
CA TYR A 67 -14.42 1.54 4.53
C TYR A 67 -14.10 0.61 5.70
N ALA A 68 -14.71 0.81 6.86
CA ALA A 68 -14.50 -0.04 8.03
C ALA A 68 -14.81 -1.52 7.74
N GLU A 69 -15.89 -1.80 7.00
CA GLU A 69 -16.27 -3.16 6.62
C GLU A 69 -15.31 -3.74 5.57
N ARG A 70 -14.77 -2.92 4.66
CA ARG A 70 -13.71 -3.35 3.72
C ARG A 70 -12.50 -3.87 4.48
N LEU A 71 -12.07 -3.17 5.54
CA LEU A 71 -10.92 -3.59 6.35
C LEU A 71 -11.18 -4.92 7.07
N VAL A 72 -12.38 -5.10 7.63
CA VAL A 72 -12.78 -6.38 8.26
C VAL A 72 -12.71 -7.53 7.27
N ARG A 73 -13.25 -7.36 6.05
CA ARG A 73 -13.18 -8.38 5.00
C ARG A 73 -11.75 -8.65 4.56
N LEU A 74 -10.95 -7.60 4.36
CA LEU A 74 -9.55 -7.72 3.95
C LEU A 74 -8.75 -8.57 4.96
N LEU A 75 -8.88 -8.27 6.26
CA LEU A 75 -8.24 -9.02 7.34
C LEU A 75 -8.79 -10.45 7.48
N ALA A 76 -10.09 -10.67 7.25
CA ALA A 76 -10.67 -12.01 7.22
C ALA A 76 -10.04 -12.90 6.14
N HIS A 77 -9.62 -12.31 5.01
CA HIS A 77 -8.83 -12.98 3.98
C HIS A 77 -7.32 -13.01 4.27
N ARG A 78 -6.90 -12.61 5.48
CA ARG A 78 -5.49 -12.54 5.93
C ARG A 78 -4.64 -11.58 5.10
N ILE A 79 -5.28 -10.56 4.51
CA ILE A 79 -4.63 -9.53 3.73
C ILE A 79 -4.55 -8.26 4.59
N GLY A 80 -3.35 -7.73 4.73
CA GLY A 80 -3.08 -6.45 5.34
C GLY A 80 -2.79 -5.37 4.30
N VAL A 81 -2.89 -4.10 4.70
CA VAL A 81 -2.53 -2.95 3.88
C VAL A 81 -1.72 -1.93 4.69
N TRP A 82 -0.66 -1.43 4.08
CA TRP A 82 0.14 -0.32 4.58
C TRP A 82 0.87 0.38 3.42
N ASP A 83 1.82 1.27 3.73
CA ASP A 83 2.66 1.98 2.77
C ASP A 83 4.14 1.88 3.15
N VAL A 84 5.04 1.99 2.16
CA VAL A 84 6.48 2.02 2.43
C VAL A 84 6.92 3.29 3.14
N LEU A 85 6.30 4.43 2.83
CA LEU A 85 6.62 5.73 3.44
C LEU A 85 5.66 6.03 4.58
N GLY A 86 6.22 6.36 5.75
CA GLY A 86 5.49 6.84 6.92
C GLY A 86 5.31 8.35 6.94
N ALA A 87 6.24 9.09 6.33
CA ALA A 87 6.11 10.52 6.16
C ALA A 87 6.87 11.02 4.93
N CYS A 88 6.40 12.09 4.30
CA CYS A 88 7.14 12.80 3.27
C CYS A 88 6.59 14.21 3.06
N MET A 89 7.35 15.06 2.38
CA MET A 89 6.80 16.27 1.76
C MET A 89 6.38 15.93 0.34
N ARG A 90 5.19 16.35 -0.06
CA ARG A 90 4.72 16.13 -1.42
C ARG A 90 3.81 17.26 -1.86
N GLU A 91 4.26 18.02 -2.86
CA GLU A 91 3.40 18.98 -3.52
C GLU A 91 2.43 18.24 -4.47
N GLY A 92 1.14 18.32 -4.18
CA GLY A 92 0.10 17.58 -4.91
C GLY A 92 0.07 16.08 -4.60
N SER A 93 -0.43 15.26 -5.53
CA SER A 93 -0.68 13.83 -5.32
C SER A 93 0.27 12.89 -6.08
N LEU A 94 1.21 13.42 -6.86
CA LEU A 94 2.10 12.62 -7.70
C LEU A 94 3.35 12.18 -6.94
N ASP A 95 3.69 10.89 -7.04
CA ASP A 95 4.89 10.33 -6.40
C ASP A 95 6.21 10.98 -6.87
N SER A 96 6.24 11.55 -8.08
CA SER A 96 7.40 12.31 -8.60
C SER A 96 7.74 13.55 -7.77
N ASN A 97 6.77 14.05 -6.99
CA ASN A 97 6.91 15.26 -6.20
C ASN A 97 7.27 14.95 -4.74
N ILE A 98 7.50 13.68 -4.39
CA ILE A 98 7.95 13.29 -3.06
C ILE A 98 9.35 13.85 -2.82
N ARG A 99 9.51 14.50 -1.66
CA ARG A 99 10.77 15.02 -1.10
C ARG A 99 10.89 14.55 0.34
N TYR A 100 12.12 14.36 0.80
CA TYR A 100 12.44 13.90 2.17
C TYR A 100 11.64 12.65 2.61
N PRO A 101 11.69 11.55 1.84
CA PRO A 101 10.92 10.35 2.17
C PRO A 101 11.44 9.70 3.46
N GLN A 102 10.53 9.42 4.39
CA GLN A 102 10.80 8.65 5.61
C GLN A 102 10.05 7.33 5.53
N ALA A 103 10.79 6.21 5.55
CA ALA A 103 10.20 4.89 5.54
C ALA A 103 9.44 4.62 6.85
N ASN A 104 8.38 3.82 6.78
CA ASN A 104 7.73 3.29 7.97
C ASN A 104 8.68 2.39 8.77
N ASP A 105 8.46 2.30 10.08
CA ASP A 105 9.23 1.42 10.96
C ASP A 105 8.78 -0.04 10.79
N PHE A 106 9.46 -0.76 9.90
CA PHE A 106 9.22 -2.18 9.65
C PHE A 106 9.84 -3.12 10.69
N THR A 107 10.61 -2.61 11.67
CA THR A 107 11.23 -3.48 12.69
C THR A 107 10.18 -4.23 13.51
N ARG A 108 8.99 -3.64 13.66
CA ARG A 108 7.85 -4.21 14.40
C ARG A 108 7.01 -5.17 13.55
N LEU A 109 7.29 -5.30 12.25
CA LEU A 109 6.40 -6.01 11.32
C LEU A 109 6.22 -7.48 11.73
N ARG A 110 7.30 -8.16 12.13
CA ARG A 110 7.23 -9.56 12.63
C ARG A 110 6.42 -9.71 13.91
N GLN A 111 6.38 -8.68 14.74
CA GLN A 111 5.60 -8.70 15.98
C GLN A 111 4.12 -8.44 15.71
N LEU A 112 3.81 -7.53 14.78
CA LEU A 112 2.46 -7.17 14.40
C LEU A 112 1.77 -8.25 13.56
N ALA A 113 2.51 -8.85 12.63
CA ALA A 113 2.04 -9.90 11.72
C ALA A 113 3.04 -11.09 11.70
N PRO A 114 3.07 -11.93 12.75
CA PRO A 114 3.97 -13.08 12.83
C PRO A 114 3.69 -14.15 11.77
N ALA A 115 2.46 -14.21 11.24
CA ALA A 115 2.08 -15.10 10.15
C ALA A 115 2.42 -14.56 8.75
N LEU A 116 3.06 -13.38 8.65
CA LEU A 116 3.34 -12.74 7.37
C LEU A 116 4.34 -13.55 6.57
N GLU A 117 3.92 -13.99 5.39
CA GLU A 117 4.72 -14.81 4.47
C GLU A 117 5.09 -14.00 3.22
N ARG A 118 4.15 -13.16 2.73
CA ARG A 118 4.27 -12.47 1.45
C ARG A 118 3.99 -10.98 1.52
N ILE A 119 4.74 -10.21 0.75
CA ILE A 119 4.57 -8.77 0.60
C ILE A 119 4.40 -8.42 -0.88
N GLY A 120 3.28 -7.80 -1.21
CA GLY A 120 3.00 -7.25 -2.53
C GLY A 120 3.23 -5.76 -2.59
N PHE A 121 4.09 -5.30 -3.50
CA PHE A 121 4.41 -3.89 -3.66
C PHE A 121 3.55 -3.29 -4.77
N ASN A 122 2.61 -2.42 -4.40
CA ASN A 122 1.69 -1.75 -5.32
C ASN A 122 2.37 -0.59 -6.07
N GLY A 123 3.09 -0.92 -7.15
CA GLY A 123 3.76 0.03 -8.03
C GLY A 123 5.28 0.03 -7.91
N GLY A 124 5.95 0.68 -8.88
CA GLY A 124 7.41 0.67 -8.97
C GLY A 124 8.11 1.39 -7.82
N THR A 125 7.51 2.45 -7.27
CA THR A 125 8.07 3.21 -6.14
C THR A 125 8.20 2.34 -4.89
N SER A 126 7.13 1.64 -4.48
CA SER A 126 7.19 0.70 -3.36
C SER A 126 8.00 -0.55 -3.71
N GLY A 127 7.98 -0.99 -4.97
CA GLY A 127 8.74 -2.14 -5.46
C GLY A 127 10.26 -2.03 -5.27
N ARG A 128 10.81 -0.82 -5.15
CA ARG A 128 12.23 -0.60 -4.83
C ARG A 128 12.64 -1.18 -3.47
N PHE A 129 11.68 -1.36 -2.55
CA PHE A 129 11.92 -1.95 -1.24
C PHE A 129 11.88 -3.48 -1.26
N ALA A 130 11.44 -4.12 -2.35
CA ALA A 130 11.29 -5.57 -2.43
C ALA A 130 12.57 -6.35 -2.05
N PRO A 131 13.78 -6.00 -2.53
CA PRO A 131 15.00 -6.72 -2.15
C PRO A 131 15.28 -6.70 -0.64
N GLN A 132 14.97 -5.59 0.05
CA GLN A 132 15.16 -5.45 1.50
C GLN A 132 14.23 -6.40 2.28
N PHE A 133 13.00 -6.61 1.82
CA PHE A 133 12.07 -7.54 2.45
C PHE A 133 12.37 -8.99 2.08
N ALA A 134 12.82 -9.25 0.85
CA ALA A 134 13.28 -10.57 0.42
C ALA A 134 14.50 -11.03 1.24
N ALA A 135 15.46 -10.14 1.53
CA ALA A 135 16.60 -10.43 2.39
C ALA A 135 16.20 -10.77 3.85
N GLN A 136 15.00 -10.35 4.27
CA GLN A 136 14.42 -10.72 5.56
C GLN A 136 13.63 -12.05 5.48
N GLY A 137 13.61 -12.73 4.34
CA GLY A 137 12.95 -14.03 4.16
C GLY A 137 11.47 -13.94 3.80
N TYR A 138 10.94 -12.76 3.45
CA TYR A 138 9.59 -12.64 2.91
C TYR A 138 9.55 -12.97 1.43
N GLN A 139 8.47 -13.59 0.96
CA GLN A 139 8.18 -13.65 -0.46
C GLN A 139 7.75 -12.27 -0.95
N THR A 140 8.37 -11.76 -2.01
CA THR A 140 8.08 -10.40 -2.50
C THR A 140 7.58 -10.43 -3.93
N VAL A 141 6.51 -9.67 -4.20
CA VAL A 141 5.92 -9.54 -5.54
C VAL A 141 5.76 -8.06 -5.87
N VAL A 142 6.27 -7.61 -7.01
CA VAL A 142 6.05 -6.24 -7.49
C VAL A 142 4.85 -6.22 -8.44
N LEU A 143 3.85 -5.41 -8.09
CA LEU A 143 2.56 -5.34 -8.77
C LEU A 143 2.43 -4.06 -9.60
N PRO A 144 1.64 -4.07 -10.69
CA PRO A 144 1.27 -2.83 -11.36
C PRO A 144 0.45 -1.95 -10.42
N SER A 145 0.68 -0.64 -10.47
CA SER A 145 -0.03 0.29 -9.60
C SER A 145 -1.55 0.25 -9.81
N SER A 146 -2.30 0.23 -8.71
CA SER A 146 -3.77 0.36 -8.70
C SER A 146 -4.26 1.79 -8.93
N SER A 147 -3.35 2.77 -8.96
CA SER A 147 -3.68 4.18 -9.17
C SER A 147 -4.19 4.46 -10.59
N PRO A 148 -5.13 5.40 -10.78
CA PRO A 148 -5.56 5.84 -12.11
C PRO A 148 -4.43 6.45 -12.94
N ALA A 149 -3.38 6.99 -12.31
CA ALA A 149 -2.21 7.53 -13.01
C ALA A 149 -1.44 6.47 -13.80
N HIS A 150 -1.63 5.19 -13.48
CA HIS A 150 -1.01 4.06 -14.19
C HIS A 150 -2.03 3.38 -15.12
N ALA A 151 -2.40 4.08 -16.19
CA ALA A 151 -3.37 3.65 -17.19
C ALA A 151 -2.79 2.75 -18.30
N ALA A 152 -1.50 2.42 -18.23
CA ALA A 152 -0.82 1.59 -19.23
C ALA A 152 -1.33 0.13 -19.33
N ARG A 153 -2.09 -0.33 -18.33
CA ARG A 153 -2.71 -1.66 -18.29
C ARG A 153 -4.19 -1.54 -17.97
N ASN A 154 -5.01 -2.33 -18.65
CA ASN A 154 -6.43 -2.43 -18.32
C ASN A 154 -6.63 -3.25 -17.03
N PHE A 155 -7.87 -3.27 -16.52
CA PHE A 155 -8.20 -3.95 -15.26
C PHE A 155 -7.85 -5.45 -15.29
N GLU A 156 -8.23 -6.17 -16.33
CA GLU A 156 -7.97 -7.62 -16.46
C GLU A 156 -6.48 -7.96 -16.46
N GLN A 157 -5.68 -7.17 -17.16
CA GLN A 157 -4.22 -7.31 -17.18
C GLN A 157 -3.61 -7.06 -15.80
N LYS A 158 -4.13 -6.07 -15.06
CA LYS A 158 -3.72 -5.86 -13.67
C LYS A 158 -4.14 -7.04 -12.80
N LEU A 159 -5.40 -7.47 -12.89
CA LEU A 159 -5.93 -8.58 -12.10
C LEU A 159 -5.11 -9.86 -12.28
N ALA A 160 -4.74 -10.20 -13.52
CA ALA A 160 -3.90 -11.36 -13.82
C ALA A 160 -2.56 -11.32 -13.08
N LEU A 161 -1.92 -10.15 -12.98
CA LEU A 161 -0.67 -9.97 -12.23
C LEU A 161 -0.91 -9.94 -10.72
N TRP A 162 -2.02 -9.34 -10.28
CA TRP A 162 -2.41 -9.26 -8.87
C TRP A 162 -2.75 -10.63 -8.28
N ARG A 163 -3.13 -11.63 -9.09
CA ARG A 163 -3.29 -13.03 -8.63
C ARG A 163 -2.01 -13.61 -8.03
N ALA A 164 -0.83 -13.11 -8.39
CA ALA A 164 0.43 -13.52 -7.76
C ALA A 164 0.50 -13.19 -6.26
N LEU A 165 -0.37 -12.31 -5.74
CA LEU A 165 -0.53 -12.12 -4.29
C LEU A 165 -1.03 -13.38 -3.58
N MET A 166 -1.88 -14.16 -4.24
CA MET A 166 -2.63 -15.28 -3.64
C MET A 166 -2.00 -16.64 -3.92
N ALA A 167 -0.91 -16.69 -4.70
CA ALA A 167 -0.20 -17.90 -5.12
C ALA A 167 0.45 -18.70 -3.96
#